data_AF-A0A2N2IHQ1-F1
#
_entry.id   AF-A0A2N2IHQ1-F1
#
_cell.length_a   1.000
_cell.length_b   1.000
_cell.length_c   1.000
_cell.angle_alpha   90.00
_cell.angle_beta   90.00
_cell.angle_gamma   90.00
#
_symmetry.space_group_name_H-M   'P 1'
#
loop_
_entity.id
_entity.type
_entity.pdbx_description
1 polymer ?
#
loop_
_entity_poly.entity_id
_entity_poly.type
_entity_poly.pdbx_seq_one_letter_code
_entity_poly.pdbx_strand_id
1 'polypeptide(L)'
;MLRSRASSVVARWVLGIALATAALPGTSHAQTASEIAAAKEWFAEGKKLEDAGDWAGALERFRRAGSVKQTPQILFHQGLCEKNTGALVEATVSLSRAVDMARAAGNKQVEKSAADMLADIRPRVPSLRIVAPEGATPTRVLLDGAVLSDAMLGQAMPVNPGAREVVAEFPGGQFKKAVQLAEGQTETVTLEAPAG
;
A
#
# COMPACT_ATOMS: atom_id res chain seq x y z
N MET A 1 10.64 75.13 43.58
CA MET A 1 11.27 74.05 42.78
C MET A 1 10.36 72.84 42.84
N LEU A 2 9.96 72.35 41.66
CA LEU A 2 8.91 71.37 41.37
C LEU A 2 8.93 70.12 42.24
N ARG A 3 7.76 69.72 42.78
CA ARG A 3 7.41 68.32 43.01
C ARG A 3 5.90 68.12 43.26
N SER A 4 5.26 67.52 42.26
CA SER A 4 4.31 66.39 42.35
C SER A 4 3.14 66.48 43.35
N ARG A 5 1.90 66.47 42.81
CA ARG A 5 0.92 65.37 42.91
C ARG A 5 -0.44 65.86 42.41
N ALA A 6 -0.86 65.40 41.23
CA ALA A 6 -2.21 65.61 40.72
C ALA A 6 -3.11 64.44 41.13
N SER A 7 -4.27 64.81 41.65
CA SER A 7 -5.34 63.98 42.16
C SER A 7 -6.29 63.48 41.05
N SER A 8 -6.87 62.31 41.34
CA SER A 8 -8.26 61.89 41.07
C SER A 8 -8.76 61.55 39.65
N VAL A 9 -8.99 60.25 39.48
CA VAL A 9 -10.24 59.57 39.05
C VAL A 9 -10.98 60.11 37.82
N VAL A 10 -11.00 59.29 36.75
CA VAL A 10 -12.25 58.98 36.02
C VAL A 10 -12.24 57.51 35.63
N ALA A 11 -13.16 56.75 36.23
CA ALA A 11 -13.45 55.37 35.88
C ALA A 11 -14.12 55.30 34.49
N ARG A 12 -13.54 54.55 33.56
CA ARG A 12 -14.19 54.17 32.29
C ARG A 12 -14.25 52.64 32.24
N TRP A 13 -15.46 52.12 32.46
CA TRP A 13 -15.80 50.74 32.16
C TRP A 13 -15.73 50.53 30.65
N VAL A 14 -14.77 49.72 30.20
CA VAL A 14 -14.74 49.20 28.82
C VAL A 14 -15.01 47.71 28.91
N LEU A 15 -16.19 47.33 28.43
CA LEU A 15 -16.68 45.96 28.31
C LEU A 15 -15.85 45.23 27.24
N GLY A 16 -14.91 44.39 27.68
CA GLY A 16 -14.13 43.52 26.80
C GLY A 16 -14.95 42.32 26.34
N ILE A 17 -15.27 42.26 25.04
CA ILE A 17 -15.83 41.07 24.40
C ILE A 17 -14.68 40.08 24.19
N ALA A 18 -14.57 39.10 25.08
CA ALA A 18 -13.69 37.95 24.90
C ALA A 18 -14.36 36.97 23.93
N LEU A 19 -13.89 36.94 22.69
CA LEU A 19 -14.24 35.89 21.72
C LEU A 19 -13.57 34.57 22.16
N ALA A 20 -14.30 33.77 22.93
CA ALA A 20 -13.92 32.40 23.25
C ALA A 20 -14.10 31.53 21.99
N THR A 21 -13.00 31.27 21.30
CA THR A 21 -12.93 30.25 20.24
C THR A 21 -13.02 28.87 20.90
N ALA A 22 -14.22 28.31 20.91
CA ALA A 22 -14.45 26.93 21.33
C ALA A 22 -13.74 25.98 20.34
N ALA A 23 -12.57 25.49 20.74
CA ALA A 23 -11.95 24.34 20.10
C ALA A 23 -12.85 23.12 20.35
N LEU A 24 -13.53 22.65 19.30
CA LEU A 24 -14.19 21.35 19.32
C LEU A 24 -13.10 20.28 19.51
N PRO A 25 -13.15 19.44 20.54
CA PRO A 25 -12.26 18.30 20.65
C PRO A 25 -12.58 17.35 19.49
N GLY A 26 -11.68 17.31 18.50
CA GLY A 26 -11.68 16.22 17.54
C GLY A 26 -11.58 14.91 18.30
N THR A 27 -12.56 14.03 18.12
CA THR A 27 -12.55 12.69 18.70
C THR A 27 -11.39 11.90 18.10
N SER A 28 -10.23 12.02 18.75
CA SER A 28 -9.18 11.02 18.70
C SER A 28 -9.79 9.70 19.18
N HIS A 29 -10.26 8.87 18.24
CA HIS A 29 -10.82 7.55 18.55
C HIS A 29 -9.67 6.66 19.06
N ALA A 30 -9.53 6.58 20.38
CA ALA A 30 -8.79 5.51 21.01
C ALA A 30 -9.46 4.19 20.61
N GLN A 31 -8.69 3.25 20.07
CA GLN A 31 -9.17 1.91 19.74
C GLN A 31 -9.82 1.29 20.98
N THR A 32 -10.98 0.69 20.80
CA THR A 32 -11.71 0.05 21.90
C THR A 32 -11.02 -1.25 22.31
N ALA A 33 -11.15 -1.63 23.58
CA ALA A 33 -10.62 -2.91 24.07
C ALA A 33 -11.19 -4.12 23.30
N SER A 34 -12.43 -4.00 22.82
CA SER A 34 -13.09 -5.01 21.98
C SER A 34 -12.41 -5.19 20.62
N GLU A 35 -12.07 -4.10 19.93
CA GLU A 35 -11.37 -4.15 18.63
C GLU A 35 -9.97 -4.77 18.77
N ILE A 36 -9.26 -4.46 19.87
CA ILE A 36 -7.95 -5.05 20.15
C ILE A 36 -8.07 -6.55 20.44
N ALA A 37 -9.12 -6.99 21.15
CA ALA A 37 -9.38 -8.40 21.40
C ALA A 37 -9.67 -9.15 20.09
N ALA A 38 -10.54 -8.59 19.24
CA ALA A 38 -10.85 -9.14 17.92
C ALA A 38 -9.60 -9.25 17.03
N ALA A 39 -8.74 -8.23 17.01
CA ALA A 39 -7.48 -8.27 16.25
C ALA A 39 -6.55 -9.41 16.70
N LYS A 40 -6.47 -9.68 18.00
CA LYS A 40 -5.67 -10.79 18.53
C LYS A 40 -6.25 -12.14 18.13
N GLU A 41 -7.57 -12.26 18.13
CA GLU A 41 -8.27 -13.47 17.69
C GLU A 41 -8.03 -13.74 16.21
N TRP A 42 -8.21 -12.73 15.35
CA TRP A 42 -7.91 -12.84 13.92
C TRP A 42 -6.45 -13.18 13.67
N PHE A 43 -5.51 -12.60 14.42
CA PHE A 43 -4.10 -12.98 14.29
C PHE A 43 -3.85 -14.44 14.67
N ALA A 44 -4.45 -14.92 15.77
CA ALA A 44 -4.32 -16.30 16.20
C ALA A 44 -4.94 -17.28 15.21
N GLU A 45 -6.07 -16.93 14.60
CA GLU A 45 -6.71 -17.71 13.55
C GLU A 45 -5.90 -17.71 12.25
N GLY A 46 -5.35 -16.55 11.86
CA GLY A 46 -4.47 -16.43 10.70
C GLY A 46 -3.29 -17.40 10.80
N LYS A 47 -2.65 -17.48 11.96
CA LYS A 47 -1.58 -18.46 12.21
C LYS A 47 -2.03 -19.92 12.06
N LYS A 48 -3.22 -20.28 12.58
CA LYS A 48 -3.75 -21.65 12.42
C LYS A 48 -3.99 -21.98 10.95
N LEU A 49 -4.43 -21.00 10.16
CA LEU A 49 -4.63 -21.15 8.72
C LEU A 49 -3.29 -21.27 7.98
N GLU A 50 -2.25 -20.51 8.36
CA GLU A 50 -0.89 -20.69 7.84
C GLU A 50 -0.37 -22.11 8.14
N ASP A 51 -0.51 -22.58 9.37
CA ASP A 51 -0.10 -23.93 9.79
C ASP A 51 -0.85 -25.02 9.00
N ALA A 52 -2.09 -24.75 8.59
CA ALA A 52 -2.91 -25.63 7.76
C ALA A 52 -2.62 -25.50 6.25
N GLY A 53 -1.77 -24.56 5.84
CA GLY A 53 -1.49 -24.26 4.42
C GLY A 53 -2.59 -23.50 3.69
N ASP A 54 -3.61 -23.00 4.41
CA ASP A 54 -4.63 -22.11 3.85
C ASP A 54 -4.13 -20.66 3.84
N TRP A 55 -3.24 -20.37 2.89
CA TRP A 55 -2.61 -19.06 2.76
C TRP A 55 -3.61 -17.94 2.43
N ALA A 56 -4.66 -18.23 1.67
CA ALA A 56 -5.67 -17.25 1.29
C ALA A 56 -6.55 -16.89 2.50
N GLY A 57 -7.01 -17.89 3.26
CA GLY A 57 -7.72 -17.68 4.51
C GLY A 57 -6.87 -16.94 5.54
N ALA A 58 -5.60 -17.34 5.70
CA ALA A 58 -4.67 -16.68 6.61
C ALA A 58 -4.48 -15.20 6.29
N LEU A 59 -4.24 -14.88 5.01
CA LEU A 59 -4.06 -13.50 4.54
C LEU A 59 -5.28 -12.62 4.86
N GLU A 60 -6.48 -13.15 4.69
CA GLU A 60 -7.73 -12.47 5.03
C GLU A 60 -7.77 -12.10 6.51
N ARG A 61 -7.42 -13.05 7.40
CA ARG A 61 -7.39 -12.81 8.84
C ARG A 61 -6.31 -11.82 9.26
N PHE A 62 -5.11 -11.88 8.68
CA PHE A 62 -4.08 -10.89 8.97
C PHE A 62 -4.44 -9.50 8.46
N ARG A 63 -5.17 -9.37 7.35
CA ARG A 63 -5.69 -8.08 6.87
C ARG A 63 -6.71 -7.48 7.83
N ARG A 64 -7.63 -8.30 8.37
CA ARG A 64 -8.57 -7.86 9.43
C ARG A 64 -7.85 -7.43 10.71
N ALA A 65 -6.85 -8.21 11.16
CA ALA A 65 -6.04 -7.80 12.31
C ALA A 65 -5.31 -6.48 12.05
N GLY A 66 -4.74 -6.32 10.85
CA GLY A 66 -4.02 -5.13 10.42
C GLY A 66 -4.88 -3.87 10.26
N SER A 67 -6.17 -4.03 9.91
CA SER A 67 -7.10 -2.90 9.81
C SER A 67 -7.41 -2.27 11.16
N VAL A 68 -7.31 -3.04 12.25
CA VAL A 68 -7.34 -2.48 13.61
C VAL A 68 -6.03 -1.77 13.87
N LYS A 69 -4.91 -2.51 13.90
CA LYS A 69 -3.58 -1.93 14.08
C LYS A 69 -2.55 -2.70 13.29
N GLN A 70 -1.95 -2.02 12.33
CA GLN A 70 -0.82 -2.60 11.62
C GLN A 70 0.39 -2.72 12.55
N THR A 71 1.05 -3.88 12.53
CA THR A 71 2.26 -4.17 13.32
C THR A 71 3.32 -4.83 12.43
N PRO A 72 4.61 -4.83 12.82
CA PRO A 72 5.64 -5.52 12.04
C PRO A 72 5.34 -7.01 11.84
N GLN A 73 4.79 -7.68 12.86
CA GLN A 73 4.42 -9.09 12.81
C GLN A 73 3.28 -9.33 11.83
N ILE A 74 2.22 -8.51 11.86
CA ILE A 74 1.10 -8.65 10.91
C ILE A 74 1.61 -8.47 9.47
N LEU A 75 2.44 -7.47 9.20
CA LEU A 75 3.03 -7.24 7.88
C LEU A 75 3.91 -8.41 7.43
N PHE A 76 4.70 -9.00 8.33
CA PHE A 76 5.49 -10.19 8.03
C PHE A 76 4.62 -11.37 7.58
N HIS A 77 3.55 -11.66 8.33
CA HIS A 77 2.62 -12.75 8.00
C HIS A 77 1.80 -12.46 6.73
N GLN A 78 1.40 -11.21 6.48
CA GLN A 78 0.80 -10.80 5.20
C GLN A 78 1.75 -11.11 4.04
N GLY A 79 3.02 -10.70 4.15
CA GLY A 79 4.03 -10.96 3.13
C GLY A 79 4.34 -12.45 2.93
N LEU A 80 4.35 -13.25 4.00
CA LEU A 80 4.50 -14.71 3.92
C LEU A 80 3.32 -15.35 3.17
N CYS A 81 2.09 -14.97 3.49
CA CYS A 81 0.92 -15.49 2.79
C CYS A 81 0.92 -15.06 1.31
N GLU A 82 1.20 -13.79 1.03
CA GLU A 82 1.30 -13.24 -0.34
C GLU A 82 2.37 -13.95 -1.17
N LYS A 83 3.52 -14.28 -0.57
CA LYS A 83 4.56 -15.11 -1.20
C LYS A 83 4.00 -16.48 -1.62
N ASN A 84 3.29 -17.15 -0.72
CA ASN A 84 2.78 -18.50 -0.96
C ASN A 84 1.58 -18.55 -1.92
N THR A 85 0.88 -17.43 -2.12
CA THR A 85 -0.20 -17.32 -3.11
C THR A 85 0.28 -16.78 -4.47
N GLY A 86 1.58 -16.51 -4.63
CA GLY A 86 2.16 -15.97 -5.88
C GLY A 86 1.98 -14.47 -6.06
N ALA A 87 1.46 -13.76 -5.06
CA ALA A 87 1.36 -12.31 -5.02
C ALA A 87 2.71 -11.68 -4.61
N LEU A 88 3.76 -11.95 -5.40
CA LEU A 88 5.13 -11.60 -5.07
C LEU A 88 5.35 -10.08 -4.98
N VAL A 89 4.70 -9.28 -5.83
CA VAL A 89 4.78 -7.82 -5.79
C VAL A 89 4.23 -7.30 -4.46
N GLU A 90 3.05 -7.74 -4.05
CA GLU A 90 2.43 -7.39 -2.77
C GLU A 90 3.30 -7.86 -1.60
N ALA A 91 3.83 -9.08 -1.67
CA ALA A 91 4.73 -9.61 -0.67
C ALA A 91 5.95 -8.71 -0.46
N THR A 92 6.56 -8.18 -1.54
CA THR A 92 7.69 -7.25 -1.40
C THR A 92 7.30 -5.96 -0.67
N VAL A 93 6.09 -5.44 -0.92
CA VAL A 93 5.58 -4.23 -0.27
C VAL A 93 5.33 -4.49 1.22
N SER A 94 4.64 -5.57 1.55
CA SER A 94 4.33 -5.97 2.93
C SER A 94 5.61 -6.20 3.74
N LEU A 95 6.57 -6.94 3.19
CA LEU A 95 7.84 -7.25 3.88
C LEU A 95 8.74 -6.03 4.01
N SER A 96 8.81 -5.15 3.02
CA SER A 96 9.58 -3.90 3.15
C SER A 96 9.04 -3.06 4.30
N ARG A 97 7.71 -2.91 4.38
CA ARG A 97 7.07 -2.20 5.50
C ARG A 97 7.29 -2.91 6.84
N ALA A 98 7.31 -4.24 6.86
CA ALA A 98 7.62 -5.02 8.06
C ALA A 98 9.05 -4.72 8.55
N VAL A 99 10.04 -4.69 7.65
CA VAL A 99 11.43 -4.32 7.96
C VAL A 99 11.49 -2.93 8.57
N ASP A 100 10.86 -1.94 7.93
CA ASP A 100 10.92 -0.55 8.37
C ASP A 100 10.26 -0.36 9.75
N MET A 101 9.06 -0.92 9.95
CA MET A 101 8.40 -0.85 11.25
C MET A 101 9.14 -1.64 12.34
N ALA A 102 9.69 -2.81 12.02
CA ALA A 102 10.44 -3.62 12.97
C ALA A 102 11.72 -2.91 13.42
N ARG A 103 12.44 -2.29 12.48
CA ARG A 103 13.62 -1.48 12.75
C ARG A 103 13.29 -0.32 13.69
N ALA A 104 12.22 0.43 13.39
CA ALA A 104 11.76 1.54 14.22
C ALA A 104 11.35 1.09 15.64
N ALA A 105 10.77 -0.11 15.77
CA ALA A 105 10.35 -0.69 17.04
C ALA A 105 11.48 -1.44 17.79
N GLY A 106 12.71 -1.50 17.25
CA GLY A 106 13.81 -2.27 17.85
C GLY A 106 13.62 -3.80 17.81
N ASN A 107 12.66 -4.30 17.02
CA ASN A 107 12.36 -5.72 16.90
C ASN A 107 13.29 -6.41 15.88
N LYS A 108 14.49 -6.77 16.34
CA LYS A 108 15.53 -7.35 15.49
C LYS A 108 15.17 -8.69 14.86
N GLN A 109 14.32 -9.48 15.52
CA GLN A 109 13.91 -10.77 14.98
C GLN A 109 13.03 -10.60 13.73
N VAL A 110 11.98 -9.76 13.80
CA VAL A 110 11.10 -9.53 12.66
C VAL A 110 11.82 -8.75 11.55
N GLU A 111 12.68 -7.78 11.91
CA GLU A 111 13.51 -7.05 10.95
C GLU A 111 14.33 -8.02 10.09
N LYS A 112 15.04 -8.95 10.73
CA LYS A 112 15.87 -9.94 10.04
C LYS A 112 15.02 -10.91 9.21
N SER A 113 14.02 -11.54 9.81
CA SER A 113 13.16 -12.52 9.11
C SER A 113 12.48 -11.92 7.89
N ALA A 114 11.98 -10.68 7.97
CA ALA A 114 11.36 -10.00 6.85
C ALA A 114 12.39 -9.63 5.77
N ALA A 115 13.59 -9.17 6.16
CA ALA A 115 14.65 -8.83 5.22
C ALA A 115 15.16 -10.05 4.45
N ASP A 116 15.37 -11.18 5.14
CA ASP A 116 15.80 -12.43 4.51
C ASP A 116 14.78 -12.92 3.49
N MET A 117 13.48 -12.87 3.84
CA MET A 117 12.40 -13.23 2.91
C MET A 117 12.29 -12.26 1.74
N LEU A 118 12.45 -10.96 1.98
CA LEU A 118 12.44 -9.96 0.92
C LEU A 118 13.59 -10.15 -0.07
N ALA A 119 14.77 -10.55 0.41
CA ALA A 119 15.92 -10.88 -0.44
C ALA A 119 15.66 -12.12 -1.32
N ASP A 120 14.95 -13.12 -0.81
CA ASP A 120 14.52 -14.31 -1.57
C ASP A 120 13.49 -13.95 -2.65
N ILE A 121 12.50 -13.10 -2.35
CA ILE A 121 11.40 -12.80 -3.27
C ILE A 121 11.80 -11.86 -4.41
N ARG A 122 12.61 -10.83 -4.13
CA ARG A 122 12.98 -9.81 -5.13
C ARG A 122 13.44 -10.37 -6.50
N PRO A 123 14.36 -11.34 -6.58
CA PRO A 123 14.79 -11.89 -7.87
C PRO A 123 13.73 -12.76 -8.55
N ARG A 124 12.67 -13.16 -7.84
CA ARG A 124 11.58 -13.99 -8.34
C ARG A 124 10.43 -13.18 -8.92
N VAL A 125 10.40 -11.86 -8.71
CA VAL A 125 9.35 -10.98 -9.27
C VAL A 125 9.60 -10.81 -10.78
N PRO A 126 8.67 -11.26 -11.64
CA PRO A 126 8.77 -11.00 -13.07
C PRO A 126 8.72 -9.51 -13.41
N SER A 127 9.25 -9.17 -14.58
CA SER A 127 9.13 -7.84 -15.17
C SER A 127 8.46 -7.90 -16.54
N LEU A 128 7.45 -7.05 -16.74
CA LEU A 128 6.74 -6.92 -18.01
C LEU A 128 6.95 -5.51 -18.57
N ARG A 129 7.41 -5.44 -19.81
CA ARG A 129 7.50 -4.19 -20.58
C ARG A 129 6.46 -4.22 -21.69
N ILE A 130 5.65 -3.17 -21.81
CA ILE A 130 4.64 -3.03 -22.86
C ILE A 130 5.02 -1.86 -23.75
N VAL A 131 5.17 -2.07 -25.05
CA VAL A 131 5.69 -1.09 -26.01
C VAL A 131 4.63 -0.80 -27.06
N ALA A 132 4.36 0.48 -27.34
CA ALA A 132 3.49 0.88 -28.43
C ALA A 132 4.15 0.58 -29.80
N PRO A 133 3.39 0.23 -30.84
CA PRO A 133 3.94 0.01 -32.17
C PRO A 133 4.51 1.31 -32.76
N GLU A 134 5.43 1.18 -33.71
CA GLU A 134 5.85 2.33 -34.50
C GLU A 134 4.69 2.86 -35.36
N GLY A 135 4.52 4.18 -35.40
CA GLY A 135 3.53 4.84 -36.26
C GLY A 135 2.07 4.74 -35.79
N ALA A 136 1.78 4.09 -34.66
CA ALA A 136 0.43 4.05 -34.08
C ALA A 136 0.46 4.21 -32.57
N THR A 137 -0.44 5.05 -32.05
CA THR A 137 -0.57 5.31 -30.61
C THR A 137 -1.86 4.68 -30.11
N PRO A 138 -1.81 3.76 -29.12
CA PRO A 138 -3.02 3.25 -28.49
C PRO A 138 -3.73 4.39 -27.76
N THR A 139 -5.07 4.41 -27.79
CA THR A 139 -5.88 5.37 -27.02
C THR A 139 -5.95 5.00 -25.56
N ARG A 140 -5.80 3.70 -25.25
CA ARG A 140 -5.85 3.18 -23.89
C ARG A 140 -5.11 1.84 -23.83
N VAL A 141 -4.33 1.62 -22.78
CA VAL A 141 -3.67 0.34 -22.53
C VAL A 141 -4.10 -0.15 -21.15
N LEU A 142 -4.41 -1.43 -21.06
CA LEU A 142 -4.78 -2.11 -19.83
C LEU A 142 -3.85 -3.30 -19.59
N LEU A 143 -3.52 -3.50 -18.31
CA LEU A 143 -2.91 -4.71 -17.79
C LEU A 143 -3.86 -5.30 -16.74
N ASP A 144 -4.40 -6.47 -17.03
CA ASP A 144 -5.36 -7.19 -16.18
C ASP A 144 -6.59 -6.34 -15.80
N GLY A 145 -7.07 -5.55 -16.77
CA GLY A 145 -8.21 -4.66 -16.60
C GLY A 145 -7.89 -3.30 -15.94
N ALA A 146 -6.69 -3.10 -15.41
CA ALA A 146 -6.25 -1.81 -14.87
C ALA A 146 -5.64 -0.93 -15.97
N VAL A 147 -6.05 0.34 -16.04
CA VAL A 147 -5.50 1.30 -17.00
C VAL A 147 -4.05 1.62 -16.68
N LEU A 148 -3.17 1.43 -17.67
CA LEU A 148 -1.81 1.90 -17.61
C LEU A 148 -1.75 3.36 -18.07
N SER A 149 -1.00 4.16 -17.33
CA SER A 149 -0.67 5.52 -17.78
C SER A 149 0.37 5.47 -18.90
N ASP A 150 0.35 6.47 -19.76
CA ASP A 150 1.29 6.56 -20.88
C ASP A 150 2.76 6.55 -20.42
N ALA A 151 3.05 7.08 -19.22
CA ALA A 151 4.38 7.06 -18.62
C ALA A 151 4.91 5.66 -18.30
N MET A 152 4.03 4.66 -18.21
CA MET A 152 4.39 3.25 -18.00
C MET A 152 4.70 2.52 -19.31
N LEU A 153 4.25 3.03 -20.45
CA LEU A 153 4.60 2.44 -21.74
C LEU A 153 6.10 2.56 -22.01
N GLY A 154 6.67 1.46 -22.47
CA GLY A 154 8.11 1.30 -22.66
C GLY A 154 8.88 1.06 -21.37
N GLN A 155 8.28 1.16 -20.18
CA GLN A 155 8.96 0.87 -18.91
C GLN A 155 8.82 -0.60 -18.53
N ALA A 156 9.86 -1.15 -17.89
CA ALA A 156 9.82 -2.49 -17.31
C ALA A 156 9.14 -2.40 -15.93
N MET A 157 7.98 -3.04 -15.77
CA MET A 157 7.18 -2.99 -14.55
C MET A 157 7.24 -4.31 -13.80
N PRO A 158 7.35 -4.32 -12.47
CA PRO A 158 7.20 -5.54 -11.69
C PRO A 158 5.74 -6.01 -11.75
N VAL A 159 5.53 -7.29 -12.03
CA VAL A 159 4.20 -7.91 -12.08
C VAL A 159 4.24 -9.27 -11.40
N ASN A 160 3.10 -9.78 -10.95
CA ASN A 160 3.05 -11.12 -10.35
C ASN A 160 3.23 -12.20 -11.43
N PRO A 161 3.86 -13.34 -11.07
CA PRO A 161 3.90 -14.50 -11.94
C PRO A 161 2.49 -15.01 -12.25
N GLY A 162 2.35 -15.76 -13.34
CA GLY A 162 1.08 -16.28 -13.81
C GLY A 162 0.63 -15.70 -15.15
N ALA A 163 -0.62 -15.99 -15.52
CA ALA A 163 -1.24 -15.46 -16.71
C ALA A 163 -1.60 -13.98 -16.49
N ARG A 164 -1.12 -13.11 -17.39
CA ARG A 164 -1.43 -11.68 -17.44
C ARG A 164 -2.11 -11.34 -18.76
N GLU A 165 -3.09 -10.45 -18.72
CA GLU A 165 -3.80 -9.99 -19.90
C GLU A 165 -3.40 -8.56 -20.25
N VAL A 166 -2.86 -8.37 -21.46
CA VAL A 166 -2.58 -7.06 -22.04
C VAL A 166 -3.67 -6.74 -23.05
N VAL A 167 -4.32 -5.59 -22.88
CA VAL A 167 -5.30 -5.06 -23.82
C VAL A 167 -4.86 -3.67 -24.25
N ALA A 168 -4.90 -3.37 -25.55
CA ALA A 168 -4.70 -2.02 -26.04
C ALA A 168 -5.79 -1.64 -27.02
N GLU A 169 -6.41 -0.49 -26.80
CA GLU A 169 -7.43 0.08 -27.66
C GLU A 169 -6.76 1.01 -28.67
N PHE A 170 -7.17 0.94 -29.93
CA PHE A 170 -6.71 1.78 -31.02
C PHE A 170 -7.92 2.34 -31.79
N PRO A 171 -7.74 3.39 -32.60
CA PRO A 171 -8.72 3.73 -33.62
C PRO A 171 -8.93 2.51 -34.55
N GLY A 172 -10.16 2.01 -34.66
CA GLY A 172 -10.50 0.88 -35.53
C GLY A 172 -10.48 -0.50 -34.88
N GLY A 173 -10.10 -0.65 -33.61
CA GLY A 173 -10.25 -1.92 -32.89
C GLY A 173 -9.39 -2.05 -31.63
N GLN A 174 -9.13 -3.29 -31.22
CA GLN A 174 -8.31 -3.59 -30.05
C GLN A 174 -7.29 -4.69 -30.32
N PHE A 175 -6.14 -4.57 -29.65
CA PHE A 175 -5.16 -5.62 -29.47
C PHE A 175 -5.41 -6.33 -28.13
N LYS A 176 -5.30 -7.66 -28.13
CA LYS A 176 -5.46 -8.46 -26.92
C LYS A 176 -4.46 -9.61 -26.91
N LYS A 177 -3.67 -9.70 -25.83
CA LYS A 177 -2.66 -10.76 -25.68
C LYS A 177 -2.61 -11.27 -24.23
N ALA A 178 -2.70 -12.58 -24.08
CA ALA A 178 -2.38 -13.26 -22.83
C ALA A 178 -0.89 -13.61 -22.79
N VAL A 179 -0.24 -13.35 -21.67
CA VAL A 179 1.19 -13.62 -21.44
C VAL A 179 1.31 -14.49 -20.20
N GLN A 180 2.02 -15.60 -20.30
CA GLN A 180 2.35 -16.42 -19.14
C GLN A 180 3.73 -16.03 -18.63
N LEU A 181 3.83 -15.55 -17.39
CA LEU A 181 5.09 -15.13 -16.78
C LEU A 181 5.52 -16.14 -15.71
N ALA A 182 6.73 -16.67 -15.86
CA ALA A 182 7.41 -17.43 -14.81
C ALA A 182 8.08 -16.48 -13.80
N GLU A 183 8.38 -16.98 -12.59
CA GLU A 183 9.17 -16.23 -11.62
C GLU A 183 10.51 -15.76 -12.21
N GLY A 184 10.85 -14.49 -11.96
CA GLY A 184 12.08 -13.85 -12.44
C GLY A 184 12.13 -13.60 -13.96
N GLN A 185 11.09 -13.95 -14.71
CA GLN A 185 11.05 -13.72 -16.16
C GLN A 185 10.96 -12.23 -16.46
N THR A 186 11.71 -11.79 -17.47
CA THR A 186 11.51 -10.49 -18.11
C THR A 186 10.91 -10.71 -19.48
N GLU A 187 9.77 -10.07 -19.76
CA GLU A 187 9.04 -10.21 -21.01
C GLU A 187 8.75 -8.83 -21.62
N THR A 188 8.80 -8.73 -22.95
CA THR A 188 8.39 -7.52 -23.67
C THR A 188 7.22 -7.83 -24.61
N VAL A 189 6.13 -7.10 -24.45
CA VAL A 189 4.98 -7.14 -25.35
C VAL A 189 4.98 -5.88 -26.21
N THR A 190 5.26 -6.04 -27.49
CA THR A 190 4.96 -5.00 -28.47
C THR A 190 3.49 -5.11 -28.87
N LEU A 191 2.76 -4.01 -28.71
CA LEU A 191 1.36 -3.90 -29.11
C LEU A 191 1.28 -3.81 -30.64
N GLU A 192 0.19 -4.33 -31.22
CA GLU A 192 -0.05 -4.26 -32.67
C GLU A 192 -1.37 -3.52 -32.91
N ALA A 193 -1.35 -2.50 -33.77
CA ALA A 193 -2.59 -1.85 -34.18
C ALA A 193 -3.39 -2.80 -35.09
N PRO A 194 -4.72 -2.90 -34.94
CA PRO A 194 -5.56 -3.65 -35.86
C PRO A 194 -5.34 -3.18 -37.31
N ALA A 195 -5.35 -4.11 -38.26
CA ALA A 195 -5.37 -3.75 -39.67
C ALA A 195 -6.66 -2.96 -39.96
N GLY A 196 -6.49 -1.74 -40.47
CA GLY A 196 -7.59 -0.85 -40.88
C GLY A 196 -8.29 -1.30 -42.16
#